data_AF-A0AA45MVT1-F1
#
_entry.id   AF-A0AA45MVT1-F1
#
_cell.length_a   1.000
_cell.length_b   1.000
_cell.length_c   1.000
_cell.angle_alpha   90.00
_cell.angle_beta   90.00
_cell.angle_gamma   90.00
#
_symmetry.space_group_name_H-M   'P 1'
#
loop_
_entity.id
_entity.type
_entity.pdbx_description
1 polymer ?
#
loop_
_entity_poly.entity_id
_entity_poly.type
_entity_poly.pdbx_seq_one_letter_code
_entity_poly.pdbx_strand_id
1 'polypeptide(L)'
;MVKMFNQGVKVERRMLNDRYTIKYEGDLVIMDATDSGRHRPIKVARLMTDRGVTCELSDVHVVWSSDNRITFTGDERIKNESGQQVCYKQSWLCTLDLSPVPEEEDTGPRYRQKAPPR
;
A
#
# COMPACT_ATOMS: atom_id res chain seq x y z
N MET A 1 3.42 -21.90 4.37
CA MET A 1 2.98 -20.99 3.29
C MET A 1 1.88 -20.08 3.83
N VAL A 2 1.93 -18.78 3.55
CA VAL A 2 1.03 -17.77 4.14
C VAL A 2 -0.40 -17.88 3.59
N LYS A 3 -1.39 -17.82 4.47
CA LYS A 3 -2.82 -17.76 4.11
C LYS A 3 -3.17 -16.30 3.80
N MET A 4 -3.81 -16.07 2.66
CA MET A 4 -4.29 -14.75 2.25
C MET A 4 -5.81 -14.71 2.20
N PHE A 5 -6.38 -13.53 2.44
CA PHE A 5 -7.83 -13.32 2.50
C PHE A 5 -8.24 -12.16 1.60
N ASN A 6 -9.39 -12.33 0.92
CA ASN A 6 -10.09 -11.29 0.21
C ASN A 6 -11.54 -11.23 0.72
N GLN A 7 -11.93 -10.13 1.35
CA GLN A 7 -13.25 -9.93 1.98
C GLN A 7 -13.65 -11.10 2.89
N GLY A 8 -12.72 -11.58 3.71
CA GLY A 8 -12.90 -12.70 4.63
C GLY A 8 -12.81 -14.09 3.99
N VAL A 9 -12.76 -14.19 2.67
CA VAL A 9 -12.64 -15.47 1.95
C VAL A 9 -11.16 -15.80 1.76
N LYS A 10 -10.77 -17.02 2.12
CA LYS A 10 -9.41 -17.50 1.89
C LYS A 10 -9.14 -17.62 0.39
N VAL A 11 -8.08 -16.96 -0.07
CA VAL A 11 -7.66 -16.94 -1.48
C VAL A 11 -6.82 -18.17 -1.79
N GLU A 12 -7.10 -18.83 -2.91
CA GLU A 12 -6.27 -19.93 -3.43
C GLU A 12 -4.95 -19.40 -3.99
N ARG A 13 -3.86 -20.16 -3.83
CA ARG A 13 -2.52 -19.75 -4.26
C ARG A 13 -2.46 -19.27 -5.71
N ARG A 14 -3.13 -19.99 -6.62
CA ARG A 14 -3.12 -19.71 -8.06
C ARG A 14 -3.68 -18.33 -8.40
N MET A 15 -4.59 -17.82 -7.58
CA MET A 15 -5.23 -16.52 -7.79
C MET A 15 -4.23 -15.37 -7.61
N LEU A 16 -3.18 -15.54 -6.79
CA LEU A 16 -2.19 -14.48 -6.53
C LEU A 16 -1.39 -14.08 -7.77
N ASN A 17 -1.28 -14.98 -8.75
CA ASN A 17 -0.63 -14.72 -10.04
C ASN A 17 -1.66 -14.58 -11.17
N ASP A 18 -2.95 -14.56 -10.85
CA ASP A 18 -4.01 -14.45 -11.85
C ASP A 18 -4.06 -13.01 -12.40
N ARG A 19 -4.17 -12.90 -13.71
CA ARG A 19 -4.32 -11.65 -14.46
C ARG A 19 -5.57 -10.85 -14.07
N TYR A 20 -6.57 -11.50 -13.50
CA TYR A 20 -7.79 -10.84 -13.02
C TYR A 20 -7.65 -10.26 -11.61
N THR A 21 -6.51 -10.47 -10.94
CA THR A 21 -6.25 -9.84 -9.65
C THR A 21 -5.99 -8.36 -9.87
N ILE A 22 -6.86 -7.53 -9.28
CA ILE A 22 -6.72 -6.07 -9.35
C ILE A 22 -5.42 -5.67 -8.67
N LYS A 23 -4.58 -4.93 -9.39
CA LYS A 23 -3.36 -4.34 -8.87
C LYS A 23 -3.61 -2.86 -8.59
N TYR A 24 -3.06 -2.39 -7.49
CA TYR A 24 -3.04 -0.99 -7.15
C TYR A 24 -1.59 -0.53 -7.05
N GLU A 25 -1.34 0.68 -7.51
CA GLU A 25 -0.03 1.35 -7.50
C GLU A 25 -0.17 2.63 -6.69
N GLY A 26 0.89 3.00 -5.97
CA GLY A 26 0.90 4.17 -5.09
C GLY A 26 1.81 3.98 -3.90
N ASP A 27 1.76 4.95 -2.98
CA ASP A 27 2.61 4.98 -1.79
C ASP A 27 1.96 4.22 -0.64
N LEU A 28 2.65 3.19 -0.16
CA LEU A 28 2.22 2.48 1.04
C LEU A 28 2.73 3.20 2.29
N VAL A 29 1.81 3.74 3.08
CA VAL A 29 2.12 4.41 4.35
C VAL A 29 1.67 3.54 5.52
N ILE A 30 2.59 3.27 6.45
CA ILE A 30 2.31 2.56 7.71
C ILE A 30 2.40 3.56 8.87
N MET A 31 1.37 3.62 9.71
CA MET A 31 1.31 4.55 10.83
C MET A 31 0.69 3.91 12.08
N ASP A 32 0.98 4.50 13.24
CA ASP A 32 0.23 4.24 14.47
C ASP A 32 -1.06 5.05 14.48
N ALA A 33 -2.16 4.41 14.87
CA ALA A 33 -3.46 5.04 15.06
C ALA A 33 -4.13 4.48 16.31
N THR A 34 -5.10 5.21 16.86
CA THR A 34 -5.96 4.70 17.94
C THR A 34 -7.25 4.15 17.35
N ASP A 35 -7.55 2.88 17.58
CA ASP A 35 -8.85 2.32 17.19
C ASP A 35 -9.93 2.77 18.17
N SER A 36 -10.80 3.70 17.76
CA SER A 36 -11.84 4.26 18.61
C SER A 36 -12.84 3.21 19.12
N GLY A 37 -13.01 2.09 18.42
CA GLY A 37 -13.86 0.99 18.87
C GLY A 37 -13.22 0.11 19.95
N ARG A 38 -11.89 -0.07 19.91
CA ARG A 38 -11.14 -0.98 20.80
C ARG A 38 -10.27 -0.26 21.83
N HIS A 39 -10.22 1.07 21.80
CA HIS A 39 -9.49 1.94 22.73
C HIS A 39 -8.03 1.52 22.92
N ARG A 40 -7.36 1.11 21.83
CA ARG A 40 -5.95 0.70 21.85
C ARG A 40 -5.20 1.26 20.64
N PRO A 41 -3.87 1.49 20.76
CA PRO A 41 -3.02 1.72 19.60
C PRO A 41 -3.04 0.52 18.67
N ILE A 42 -3.09 0.79 17.37
CA ILE A 42 -3.03 -0.19 16.28
C ILE A 42 -2.10 0.34 15.18
N LYS A 43 -1.55 -0.58 14.38
CA LYS A 43 -0.93 -0.22 13.10
C LYS A 43 -2.00 -0.15 12.02
N VAL A 44 -1.91 0.90 11.20
CA VAL A 44 -2.74 1.08 10.00
C VAL A 44 -1.84 1.14 8.79
N ALA A 45 -2.23 0.43 7.73
CA ALA A 45 -1.59 0.50 6.42
C ALA A 45 -2.54 1.18 5.43
N ARG A 46 -2.07 2.22 4.74
CA ARG A 46 -2.84 2.94 3.72
C ARG A 46 -2.08 2.92 2.41
N LEU A 47 -2.78 2.62 1.32
CA LEU A 47 -2.29 2.92 -0.01
C LEU A 47 -2.76 4.32 -0.41
N MET A 48 -1.82 5.21 -0.63
CA MET A 48 -2.04 6.59 -1.05
C MET A 48 -1.81 6.72 -2.56
N THR A 49 -2.71 7.44 -3.23
CA THR A 49 -2.56 7.84 -4.64
C THR A 49 -2.76 9.36 -4.76
N ASP A 50 -2.66 9.88 -5.98
CA ASP A 50 -3.01 11.27 -6.32
C ASP A 50 -4.44 11.66 -5.87
N ARG A 51 -5.34 10.67 -5.75
CA ARG A 51 -6.73 10.83 -5.29
C ARG A 51 -6.90 10.67 -3.79
N GLY A 52 -5.83 10.43 -3.03
CA GLY A 52 -5.84 10.21 -1.59
C GLY A 52 -5.83 8.73 -1.19
N VAL A 53 -6.48 8.40 -0.06
CA VAL A 53 -6.51 7.03 0.46
C VAL A 53 -7.34 6.13 -0.45
N THR A 54 -6.68 5.18 -1.11
CA THR A 54 -7.33 4.24 -2.03
C THR A 54 -7.78 2.97 -1.33
N CYS A 55 -6.92 2.43 -0.45
CA CYS A 55 -7.23 1.27 0.38
C CYS A 55 -6.65 1.45 1.78
N GLU A 56 -7.28 0.84 2.78
CA GLU A 56 -6.81 0.87 4.17
C GLU A 56 -6.97 -0.51 4.83
N LEU A 57 -5.93 -0.96 5.54
CA LEU A 57 -6.03 -2.04 6.53
C LEU A 57 -5.79 -1.47 7.92
N SER A 58 -6.63 -1.87 8.85
CA SER A 58 -6.49 -1.62 10.29
C SER A 58 -5.98 -2.86 11.02
N ASP A 59 -5.38 -2.68 12.19
CA ASP A 59 -4.85 -3.77 13.02
C ASP A 59 -3.87 -4.67 12.23
N VAL A 60 -2.95 -4.02 11.53
CA VAL A 60 -2.09 -4.66 10.51
C VAL A 60 -0.98 -5.48 11.13
N HIS A 61 -0.75 -6.66 10.55
CA HIS A 61 0.37 -7.55 10.84
C HIS A 61 1.14 -7.90 9.57
N VAL A 62 2.48 -7.95 9.68
CA VAL A 62 3.34 -8.55 8.66
C VAL A 62 3.31 -10.06 8.84
N VAL A 63 2.88 -10.79 7.82
CA VAL A 63 2.80 -12.26 7.86
C VAL A 63 3.92 -12.93 7.08
N TRP A 64 4.54 -12.20 6.15
CA TRP A 64 5.73 -12.65 5.42
C TRP A 64 6.44 -11.48 4.75
N SER A 65 7.75 -11.61 4.59
CA SER A 65 8.58 -10.66 3.86
C SER A 65 9.73 -11.41 3.18
N SER A 66 10.11 -10.91 2.01
CA SER A 66 11.31 -11.23 1.22
C SER A 66 11.80 -9.94 0.58
N ASP A 67 12.98 -9.95 -0.03
CA ASP A 67 13.67 -8.77 -0.56
C ASP A 67 12.74 -7.70 -1.17
N ASN A 68 11.89 -8.07 -2.13
CA ASN A 68 11.02 -7.11 -2.84
C ASN A 68 9.53 -7.34 -2.62
N ARG A 69 9.15 -8.21 -1.67
CA ARG A 69 7.74 -8.54 -1.41
C ARG A 69 7.45 -8.58 0.07
N ILE A 70 6.35 -7.98 0.46
CA ILE A 70 5.83 -8.04 1.82
C ILE A 70 4.35 -8.39 1.78
N THR A 71 3.90 -9.18 2.73
CA THR A 71 2.49 -9.54 2.87
C THR A 71 1.97 -9.02 4.20
N PHE A 72 0.93 -8.20 4.09
CA PHE A 72 0.19 -7.69 5.23
C PHE A 72 -1.13 -8.44 5.36
N THR A 73 -1.61 -8.56 6.59
CA THR A 73 -2.99 -8.92 6.86
C THR A 73 -3.55 -8.01 7.96
N GLY A 74 -4.84 -7.73 7.88
CA GLY A 74 -5.53 -6.90 8.84
C GLY A 74 -7.03 -6.93 8.60
N ASP A 75 -7.69 -5.90 9.10
CA ASP A 75 -9.12 -5.68 9.02
C ASP A 75 -9.40 -4.55 8.02
N GLU A 76 -10.19 -4.84 6.98
CA GLU A 76 -10.68 -3.86 6.00
C GLU A 76 -12.12 -3.48 6.34
N ARG A 77 -12.40 -2.17 6.46
CA ARG A 77 -13.73 -1.64 6.78
C ARG A 77 -14.34 -1.00 5.54
N ILE A 78 -15.35 -1.65 4.96
CA ILE A 78 -16.06 -1.16 3.77
C ILE A 78 -17.57 -1.17 3.99
N LYS A 79 -18.30 -0.39 3.20
CA LYS A 79 -19.77 -0.55 3.10
C LYS A 79 -20.06 -1.66 2.10
N ASN A 80 -20.89 -2.62 2.51
CA ASN A 80 -21.39 -3.63 1.59
C ASN A 80 -22.49 -3.06 0.66
N GLU A 81 -23.06 -3.91 -0.19
CA GLU A 81 -24.13 -3.54 -1.13
C GLU A 81 -25.39 -2.99 -0.44
N SER A 82 -25.66 -3.40 0.80
CA SER A 82 -26.79 -2.88 1.59
C SER A 82 -26.45 -1.58 2.34
N GLY A 83 -25.26 -1.02 2.15
CA GLY A 83 -24.78 0.19 2.82
C GLY A 83 -24.35 -0.02 4.27
N GLN A 84 -24.39 -1.24 4.78
CA GLN A 84 -23.94 -1.60 6.11
C GLN A 84 -22.40 -1.59 6.17
N GLN A 85 -21.86 -1.00 7.24
CA GLN A 85 -20.42 -1.08 7.50
C GLN A 85 -20.05 -2.50 7.95
N VAL A 86 -19.17 -3.14 7.19
CA VAL A 86 -18.68 -4.50 7.45
C VAL A 86 -17.16 -4.46 7.62
N CYS A 87 -16.66 -5.30 8.52
CA CYS A 87 -15.24 -5.47 8.78
C CYS A 87 -14.81 -6.85 8.29
N TYR A 88 -13.99 -6.90 7.24
CA TYR A 88 -13.49 -8.14 6.65
C TYR A 88 -12.04 -8.41 7.03
N LYS A 89 -11.70 -9.69 7.21
CA LYS A 89 -10.29 -10.10 7.19
C LYS A 89 -9.76 -9.97 5.77
N GLN A 90 -8.66 -9.23 5.61
CA GLN A 90 -8.08 -8.89 4.32
C GLN A 90 -6.56 -9.07 4.35
N SER A 91 -5.98 -9.41 3.21
CA SER A 91 -4.52 -9.50 3.02
C SER A 91 -4.08 -8.75 1.77
N TRP A 92 -2.94 -8.07 1.85
CA TRP A 92 -2.29 -7.41 0.73
C TRP A 92 -0.96 -8.09 0.43
N LEU A 93 -0.71 -8.40 -0.84
CA LEU A 93 0.60 -8.78 -1.35
C LEU A 93 1.20 -7.55 -2.02
N CYS A 94 2.16 -6.93 -1.35
CA CYS A 94 2.83 -5.74 -1.85
C CYS A 94 4.15 -6.13 -2.51
N THR A 95 4.46 -5.49 -3.62
CA THR A 95 5.76 -5.54 -4.28
C THR A 95 6.31 -4.14 -4.39
N LEU A 96 7.61 -3.97 -4.15
CA LEU A 96 8.26 -2.68 -4.41
C LEU A 96 8.26 -2.41 -5.91
N ASP A 97 7.93 -1.18 -6.29
CA ASP A 97 8.21 -0.71 -7.64
C ASP A 97 9.71 -0.47 -7.76
N LEU A 98 10.34 -1.21 -8.67
CA LEU A 98 11.77 -1.09 -8.98
C LEU A 98 11.97 -0.47 -10.36
N SER A 99 10.90 0.05 -10.97
CA SER A 99 11.00 0.79 -12.21
C SER A 99 11.89 2.01 -11.97
N PRO A 100 12.83 2.30 -12.89
CA PRO A 100 13.66 3.49 -12.75
C PRO A 100 12.77 4.72 -12.73
N VAL A 101 12.95 5.57 -11.71
CA VAL A 101 12.34 6.91 -11.69
C VAL A 101 12.81 7.61 -12.96
N PRO A 102 11.92 8.11 -13.84
CA PRO A 102 12.33 8.88 -15.00
C PRO A 102 13.20 10.03 -14.49
N GLU A 103 14.43 10.12 -14.99
CA GLU A 103 15.31 11.25 -14.68
C GLU A 103 14.54 12.53 -15.02
N GLU A 104 14.20 13.33 -14.00
CA GLU A 104 13.68 14.66 -14.25
C GLU A 104 14.75 15.38 -15.08
N GLU A 105 14.41 15.79 -16.31
CA GLU A 105 15.30 16.61 -17.12
C GLU A 105 15.69 17.82 -16.26
N ASP A 106 16.97 17.86 -15.88
CA ASP A 106 17.60 18.97 -15.17
C ASP A 106 17.47 20.24 -16.04
N THR A 107 16.34 20.90 -15.89
CA THR A 107 16.04 22.23 -16.43
C THR A 107 16.49 23.32 -15.46
N GLY A 108 17.45 23.01 -14.59
CA GLY A 108 18.15 23.99 -13.77
C GLY A 108 18.82 25.07 -14.64
N PRO A 109 18.82 26.34 -14.21
CA PRO A 109 19.40 27.41 -15.00
C PRO A 109 20.91 27.19 -15.12
N ARG A 110 21.42 27.16 -16.36
CA ARG A 110 22.86 27.18 -16.64
C ARG A 110 23.47 28.41 -15.98
N TYR A 111 24.14 28.22 -14.85
CA TYR A 111 24.96 29.26 -14.23
C TYR A 111 26.03 29.67 -15.25
N ARG A 112 25.86 30.86 -15.84
CA ARG A 112 26.84 31.48 -16.73
C ARG A 112 28.09 31.78 -15.91
N GLN A 113 29.10 30.92 -16.02
CA GLN A 113 30.42 31.20 -15.45
C GLN A 113 30.93 32.52 -16.03
N LYS A 114 31.01 33.56 -15.21
CA LYS A 114 31.74 34.78 -15.55
C LYS A 114 33.23 34.47 -15.36
N ALA A 115 34.01 34.61 -16.42
CA ALA A 115 35.46 34.52 -16.36
C ALA A 115 36.02 35.58 -15.40
N PRO A 116 37.11 35.29 -14.64
CA PRO A 116 37.70 36.25 -13.74
C PRO A 116 38.37 37.39 -14.53
N PRO A 117 38.35 38.63 -14.01
CA PRO A 117 39.05 39.75 -14.65
C PRO A 117 40.57 39.55 -14.55
N ARG A 118 41.28 40.00 -15.57
CA ARG A 118 42.75 39.97 -15.69
C ARG A 118 43.43 40.92 -14.72
#